data_AF-A0A8X8XDV9-F1
#
_entry.id   AF-A0A8X8XDV9-F1
#
_cell.length_a   1.000
_cell.length_b   1.000
_cell.length_c   1.000
_cell.angle_alpha   90.00
_cell.angle_beta   90.00
_cell.angle_gamma   90.00
#
_symmetry.space_group_name_H-M   'P 1'
#
loop_
_entity.id
_entity.type
_entity.pdbx_description
1 polymer ?
#
loop_
_entity_poly.entity_id
_entity_poly.type
_entity_poly.pdbx_seq_one_letter_code
_entity_poly.pdbx_strand_id
1 'polypeptide(L)'
;MDPEAARTARDSLDLAFHMSNILETGLDRHTLSVLIALCEMGINPESLAAVVKELRRESPPPSSSTETDNMAVTMALQLFYEEEDDWQQRDFATFY
;
A
#
# COMPACT_ATOMS: atom_id res chain seq x y z
N MET A 1 -30.04 1.49 -0.61
CA MET A 1 -28.99 1.67 -1.63
C MET A 1 -29.38 0.80 -2.81
N ASP A 2 -29.62 1.39 -3.97
CA ASP A 2 -30.06 0.66 -5.15
C ASP A 2 -28.91 -0.24 -5.64
N PRO A 3 -29.07 -1.58 -5.67
CA PRO A 3 -27.99 -2.50 -6.02
C PRO A 3 -27.54 -2.35 -7.48
N GLU A 4 -28.40 -1.79 -8.32
CA GLU A 4 -28.11 -1.51 -9.73
C GLU A 4 -27.15 -0.34 -9.87
N ALA A 5 -27.37 0.75 -9.12
CA ALA A 5 -26.49 1.91 -9.12
C ALA A 5 -25.04 1.58 -8.72
N ALA A 6 -24.87 0.69 -7.72
CA ALA A 6 -23.55 0.23 -7.31
C ALA A 6 -22.86 -0.63 -8.37
N ARG A 7 -23.63 -1.40 -9.16
CA ARG A 7 -23.11 -2.16 -10.31
C ARG A 7 -22.66 -1.22 -11.42
N THR A 8 -23.52 -0.27 -11.80
CA THR A 8 -23.22 0.72 -12.84
C THR A 8 -21.96 1.52 -12.51
N ALA A 9 -21.81 1.98 -11.27
CA ALA A 9 -20.61 2.72 -10.85
C ALA A 9 -19.33 1.88 -10.98
N ARG A 10 -19.40 0.60 -10.64
CA ARG A 10 -18.27 -0.34 -10.82
C ARG A 10 -17.92 -0.54 -12.29
N ASP A 11 -18.93 -0.75 -13.13
CA ASP A 11 -18.74 -0.98 -14.57
C ASP A 11 -18.19 0.29 -15.26
N SER A 12 -18.66 1.47 -14.85
CA SER A 12 -18.10 2.75 -15.30
C SER A 12 -16.63 2.93 -14.91
N LEU A 13 -16.27 2.59 -13.68
CA LEU A 13 -14.87 2.65 -13.23
C LEU A 13 -13.99 1.64 -13.99
N ASP A 14 -14.50 0.43 -14.24
CA ASP A 14 -13.80 -0.60 -15.03
C ASP A 14 -13.51 -0.11 -16.46
N LEU A 15 -14.50 0.48 -17.10
CA LEU A 15 -14.36 1.04 -18.44
C LEU A 15 -13.32 2.17 -18.45
N ALA A 16 -13.38 3.10 -17.50
CA ALA A 16 -12.42 4.18 -17.37
C ALA A 16 -10.99 3.66 -17.16
N PHE A 17 -10.82 2.60 -16.36
CA PHE A 17 -9.54 1.95 -16.15
C PHE A 17 -9.00 1.34 -17.44
N HIS A 18 -9.85 0.67 -18.22
CA HIS A 18 -9.46 0.14 -19.53
C HIS A 18 -8.98 1.24 -20.47
N MET A 19 -9.69 2.37 -20.53
CA MET A 19 -9.27 3.54 -21.32
C MET A 19 -7.92 4.09 -20.85
N SER A 20 -7.71 4.18 -19.54
CA SER A 20 -6.46 4.67 -18.94
C SER A 20 -5.25 3.78 -19.25
N ASN A 21 -5.47 2.47 -19.40
CA ASN A 21 -4.45 1.49 -19.75
C ASN A 21 -4.08 1.57 -21.23
N ILE A 22 -5.07 1.77 -22.11
CA ILE A 22 -4.85 2.00 -23.55
C ILE A 22 -4.01 3.27 -23.77
N LEU A 23 -4.25 4.31 -22.98
CA LEU A 23 -3.51 5.57 -23.02
C LEU A 23 -2.16 5.51 -22.27
N GLU A 24 -1.79 4.35 -21.74
CA GLU A 24 -0.54 4.13 -20.97
C GLU A 24 -0.31 5.17 -19.86
N THR A 25 -1.40 5.65 -19.24
CA THR A 25 -1.32 6.64 -18.15
C THR A 25 -0.64 6.08 -16.90
N GLY A 26 -0.56 4.75 -16.78
CA GLY A 26 0.01 4.03 -15.64
C GLY A 26 -0.75 4.24 -14.34
N LEU A 27 -2.01 4.69 -14.37
CA LEU A 27 -2.84 4.93 -13.19
C LEU A 27 -3.37 3.61 -12.62
N ASP A 28 -3.24 3.43 -11.30
CA ASP A 28 -3.85 2.30 -10.61
C ASP A 28 -5.36 2.51 -10.47
N ARG A 29 -6.13 1.41 -10.37
CA ARG A 29 -7.58 1.44 -10.23
C ARG A 29 -8.02 2.24 -9.01
N HIS A 30 -7.27 2.16 -7.91
CA HIS A 30 -7.56 2.95 -6.72
C HIS A 30 -7.35 4.45 -6.98
N THR A 31 -6.20 4.82 -7.56
CA THR A 31 -5.91 6.22 -7.92
C THR A 31 -6.98 6.77 -8.86
N LEU A 32 -7.36 6.02 -9.89
CA LEU A 32 -8.39 6.46 -10.84
C LEU A 32 -9.73 6.71 -10.15
N SER A 33 -10.14 5.86 -9.20
CA SER A 33 -11.38 6.06 -8.44
C SER A 33 -11.36 7.36 -7.63
N VAL A 34 -10.24 7.68 -6.99
CA VAL A 34 -10.05 8.93 -6.24
C VAL A 34 -10.11 10.12 -7.19
N LEU A 35 -9.42 10.05 -8.34
CA LEU A 35 -9.44 11.13 -9.33
C LEU A 35 -10.85 11.41 -9.86
N ILE A 36 -11.65 10.36 -10.09
CA ILE A 36 -13.05 10.51 -10.51
C ILE A 36 -13.87 11.20 -9.41
N ALA A 37 -13.75 10.78 -8.15
CA ALA A 37 -14.45 11.43 -7.04
C ALA A 37 -14.03 12.90 -6.86
N LEU A 38 -12.74 13.21 -7.07
CA LEU A 38 -12.24 14.59 -7.08
C LEU A 38 -12.85 15.42 -8.22
N CYS A 39 -12.95 14.85 -9.42
CA CYS A 39 -13.61 15.49 -10.56
C CYS A 39 -15.12 15.68 -10.34
N GLU A 40 -15.80 14.74 -9.68
CA GLU A 40 -17.22 14.85 -9.31
C GLU A 40 -17.50 16.02 -8.35
N MET A 41 -16.51 16.44 -7.55
CA MET A 41 -16.58 17.63 -6.71
C MET A 41 -16.36 18.95 -7.48
N GLY A 42 -16.17 18.89 -8.80
CA GLY A 42 -15.98 20.06 -9.66
C GLY A 42 -14.52 20.52 -9.78
N ILE A 43 -13.56 19.68 -9.40
CA ILE A 43 -12.13 19.97 -9.60
C ILE A 43 -11.80 19.87 -11.10
N ASN A 44 -11.04 20.84 -11.61
CA ASN A 44 -10.58 20.83 -13.00
C ASN A 44 -9.65 19.61 -13.25
N PRO A 45 -9.98 18.71 -14.19
CA PRO A 45 -9.14 17.55 -14.50
C PRO A 45 -7.73 17.92 -14.99
N GLU A 46 -7.55 19.08 -15.64
CA GLU A 46 -6.24 19.53 -16.09
C GLU A 46 -5.31 19.87 -14.93
N SER A 47 -5.83 20.58 -13.91
CA SER A 47 -5.09 20.91 -12.70
C SER A 47 -4.76 19.64 -11.90
N LEU A 48 -5.71 18.71 -11.83
CA LEU A 48 -5.52 17.43 -11.16
C LEU A 48 -4.43 16.59 -11.83
N ALA A 49 -4.39 16.57 -13.18
CA ALA A 49 -3.34 15.88 -13.93
C ALA A 49 -1.94 16.45 -13.66
N ALA A 50 -1.81 17.77 -13.50
CA ALA A 50 -0.53 18.41 -13.16
C ALA A 50 -0.05 17.96 -11.78
N VAL A 51 -0.93 17.97 -10.77
CA VAL A 51 -0.62 17.51 -9.41
C VAL A 51 -0.23 16.03 -9.39
N VAL A 52 -0.96 15.17 -10.09
CA VAL A 52 -0.65 13.73 -10.17
C VAL A 52 0.72 13.47 -10.82
N LYS A 53 1.08 14.25 -11.85
CA LYS A 53 2.40 14.15 -12.48
C LYS A 53 3.52 14.55 -11.53
N GLU A 54 3.36 15.64 -10.78
CA GLU A 54 4.37 16.08 -9.82
C GLU A 54 4.50 15.09 -8.65
N LEU A 55 3.39 14.60 -8.08
CA LEU A 55 3.42 13.57 -7.02
C LEU A 55 4.13 12.28 -7.45
N ARG A 56 4.00 11.89 -8.73
CA ARG A 56 4.71 10.73 -9.30
C ARG A 56 6.19 10.97 -9.55
N ARG A 57 6.62 12.22 -9.69
CA ARG A 57 8.06 12.57 -9.80
C ARG A 57 8.71 12.55 -8.43
N GLU A 58 7.97 12.95 -7.39
CA GLU A 58 8.45 12.99 -6.00
C GLU A 58 8.39 11.63 -5.31
N SER A 59 7.45 10.76 -5.69
CA SER A 59 7.42 9.37 -5.25
C SER A 59 8.28 8.53 -6.20
N PRO A 60 9.52 8.15 -5.84
CA PRO A 60 10.23 7.13 -6.60
C PRO A 60 9.33 5.88 -6.72
N PRO A 61 9.44 5.09 -7.80
CA PRO A 61 8.83 3.77 -7.83
C PRO A 61 9.23 3.03 -6.56
N PRO A 62 8.43 2.11 -6.02
CA PRO A 62 8.86 1.22 -4.94
C PRO A 62 9.98 0.32 -5.49
N SER A 63 11.18 0.89 -5.61
CA SER A 63 12.42 0.22 -5.96
C SER A 63 12.80 -0.62 -4.75
N SER A 64 12.28 -1.85 -4.73
CA SER A 64 13.09 -3.04 -4.42
C SER A 64 14.07 -2.89 -3.26
N SER A 65 13.60 -2.46 -2.08
CA SER A 65 14.44 -2.34 -0.87
C SER A 65 13.79 -2.96 0.37
N THR A 66 12.83 -3.87 0.21
CA THR A 66 12.23 -4.62 1.32
C THR A 66 12.58 -6.11 1.25
N GLU A 67 13.86 -6.43 1.03
CA GLU A 67 14.36 -7.80 1.22
C GLU A 67 15.41 -7.87 2.34
N THR A 68 16.16 -6.79 2.57
CA THR A 68 17.14 -6.71 3.66
C THR A 68 16.50 -6.46 5.03
N ASP A 69 15.45 -5.63 5.12
CA ASP A 69 14.75 -5.38 6.39
C ASP A 69 14.08 -6.65 6.95
N ASN A 70 13.60 -7.53 6.07
CA ASN A 70 12.94 -8.77 6.45
C ASN A 70 13.94 -9.74 7.11
N MET A 71 15.17 -9.80 6.60
CA MET A 71 16.25 -10.61 7.18
C MET A 71 16.70 -10.05 8.53
N ALA A 72 16.80 -8.73 8.70
CA ALA A 72 17.14 -8.12 9.99
C ALA A 72 16.07 -8.40 11.06
N VAL A 73 14.79 -8.28 10.70
CA VAL A 73 13.66 -8.60 11.61
C VAL A 73 13.64 -10.09 11.96
N THR A 74 13.91 -10.97 10.98
CA THR A 74 13.99 -12.42 11.21
C THR A 74 15.17 -12.79 12.09
N MET A 75 16.35 -12.17 11.90
CA MET A 75 17.51 -12.40 12.76
C MET A 75 17.32 -11.83 14.17
N ALA A 76 16.65 -10.68 14.32
CA ALA A 76 16.32 -10.13 15.62
C ALA A 76 15.37 -11.07 16.38
N LEU A 77 14.33 -11.59 15.73
CA LEU A 77 13.43 -12.58 16.34
C LEU A 77 14.16 -13.89 16.71
N GLN A 78 15.13 -14.32 15.91
CA GLN A 78 15.96 -15.48 16.22
C GLN A 78 16.83 -15.23 17.48
N LEU A 79 17.48 -14.07 17.57
CA LEU A 79 18.28 -13.69 18.74
C LEU A 79 17.43 -13.51 20.00
N PHE A 80 16.23 -12.95 19.88
CA PHE A 80 15.31 -12.85 21.02
C PHE A 80 14.79 -14.21 21.49
N TYR A 81 14.78 -15.24 20.64
CA TYR A 81 14.37 -16.59 21.01
C TYR A 81 15.49 -17.41 21.69
N GLU A 82 16.75 -17.05 21.48
CA GLU A 82 17.91 -17.76 22.05
C GLU A 82 18.36 -17.23 23.42
N GLU A 83 17.77 -16.14 23.93
CA GLU A 83 18.16 -15.51 25.20
C GLU A 83 17.18 -15.77 26.37
N GLU A 84 16.16 -16.61 26.19
CA GLU A 84 15.19 -16.97 27.25
C GLU A 84 15.53 -18.25 28.05
N ASP A 85 16.57 -19.01 27.68
CA ASP A 85 16.94 -20.25 28.41
C ASP A 85 17.77 -20.01 29.70
N ASP A 86 18.34 -18.82 29.91
CA ASP A 86 19.23 -18.56 31.08
C ASP A 86 18.45 -18.19 32.37
N TRP A 87 17.15 -17.88 32.26
CA TRP A 87 16.36 -17.44 33.41
C TRP A 87 15.76 -18.58 34.26
N GLN A 88 15.90 -19.84 33.84
CA GLN A 88 15.27 -20.98 34.54
C GLN A 88 16.26 -21.93 35.24
N GLN A 89 17.53 -21.53 35.39
CA GLN A 89 18.56 -22.37 36.04
C GLN A 89 19.19 -21.74 37.30
N ARG A 90 18.92 -20.47 37.62
CA ARG A 90 19.57 -19.78 38.76
C ARG A 90 18.83 -19.77 40.09
N ASP A 91 17.59 -20.27 40.17
CA ASP A 91 16.78 -20.17 41.40
C ASP A 91 16.34 -21.50 42.03
N PHE A 92 16.97 -22.63 41.70
CA PHE A 92 16.64 -23.92 42.36
C PHE A 92 17.79 -24.58 43.15
N ALA A 93 18.93 -23.90 43.35
CA ALA A 93 20.08 -24.47 44.06
C ALA A 93 20.41 -23.79 45.41
N THR A 94 19.57 -22.88 45.91
CA THR A 94 19.84 -22.16 47.19
C THR A 94 18.73 -22.33 48.23
N PHE A 95 17.91 -23.38 48.14
CA PHE A 95 17.12 -23.79 49.28
C PHE A 95 17.27 -25.30 49.54
N TYR A 96 18.02 -25.57 50.60
CA TYR A 96 18.06 -26.80 51.37
C TYR A 96 16.65 -27.24 51.81
#